data_AF-A0A6S7I5R1-F1
#
_entry.id   AF-A0A6S7I5R1-F1
#
_cell.length_a   1.000
_cell.length_b   1.000
_cell.length_c   1.000
_cell.angle_alpha   90.00
_cell.angle_beta   90.00
_cell.angle_gamma   90.00
#
_symmetry.space_group_name_H-M   'P 1'
#
loop_
_entity.id
_entity.type
_entity.pdbx_description
1 polymer ?
#
loop_
_entity_poly.entity_id
_entity_poly.type
_entity_poly.pdbx_seq_one_letter_code
_entity_poly.pdbx_strand_id
1 'polypeptide(L)'
;MATGKVRTYLDSFIEVGFTSINDHGVEKPQCVICGEVFAASSMKRNILQRHLNLKHPAFPNRSKDYFERKAVAMKASRLDQTGHVQRIQEKLLEASFHVAYRIAKAKKPHTIAENLIMPCTKDIVRLLIGEDAVKKISGLPVSDNTIQRRIQAMSENIETQLVTQMT
;
A
#
# COMPACT_ATOMS: atom_id res chain seq x y z
N MET A 1 -29.14 -11.97 -18.96
CA MET A 1 -28.08 -11.28 -18.18
C MET A 1 -26.76 -11.52 -18.90
N ALA A 2 -26.14 -10.47 -19.45
CA ALA A 2 -24.90 -10.62 -20.22
C ALA A 2 -23.74 -10.95 -19.27
N THR A 3 -23.27 -12.19 -19.30
CA THR A 3 -22.04 -12.63 -18.63
C THR A 3 -20.86 -11.96 -19.33
N GLY A 4 -20.41 -10.81 -18.81
CA GLY A 4 -19.22 -10.14 -19.32
C GLY A 4 -18.02 -11.08 -19.24
N LYS A 5 -17.38 -11.38 -20.38
CA LYS A 5 -16.15 -12.19 -20.46
C LYS A 5 -15.12 -11.65 -19.47
N VAL A 6 -14.80 -12.44 -18.44
CA VAL A 6 -13.64 -12.19 -17.56
C VAL A 6 -12.39 -12.28 -18.44
N ARG A 7 -11.67 -11.17 -18.58
CA ARG A 7 -10.43 -11.12 -19.34
C ARG A 7 -9.32 -11.70 -18.48
N THR A 8 -8.69 -12.77 -18.95
CA THR A 8 -7.53 -13.39 -18.32
C THR A 8 -6.27 -12.57 -18.58
N TYR A 9 -5.30 -12.69 -17.69
CA TYR A 9 -3.98 -12.11 -17.85
C TYR A 9 -3.28 -12.69 -19.08
N LEU A 10 -2.51 -11.84 -19.76
CA LEU A 10 -1.63 -12.23 -20.86
C LEU A 10 -0.19 -11.92 -20.44
N ASP A 11 0.73 -12.82 -20.71
CA ASP A 11 2.15 -12.63 -20.38
C ASP A 11 2.74 -11.37 -21.02
N SER A 12 2.18 -10.92 -22.14
CA SER A 12 2.58 -9.67 -22.80
C SER A 12 2.32 -8.41 -21.95
N PHE A 13 1.49 -8.48 -20.89
CA PHE A 13 1.30 -7.37 -19.96
C PHE A 13 2.53 -7.10 -19.08
N ILE A 14 3.45 -8.06 -18.95
CA ILE A 14 4.71 -7.83 -18.23
C ILE A 14 5.61 -6.82 -18.94
N GLU A 15 5.52 -6.73 -20.27
CA GLU A 15 6.24 -5.75 -21.09
C GLU A 15 5.84 -4.31 -20.76
N VAL A 16 4.62 -4.13 -20.22
CA VAL A 16 4.11 -2.83 -19.78
C VAL A 16 4.12 -2.70 -18.26
N GLY A 17 4.85 -3.57 -17.56
CA GLY A 17 5.09 -3.50 -16.12
C GLY A 17 3.96 -4.03 -15.24
N PHE A 18 3.17 -4.99 -15.70
CA PHE A 18 2.07 -5.55 -14.92
C PHE A 18 2.22 -7.06 -14.74
N THR A 19 1.81 -7.54 -13.57
CA THR A 19 1.63 -8.96 -13.26
C THR A 19 0.18 -9.20 -12.83
N SER A 20 -0.21 -10.45 -12.61
CA SER A 20 -1.53 -10.78 -12.07
C SER A 20 -1.53 -11.07 -10.57
N ILE A 21 -2.68 -10.79 -9.96
CA ILE A 21 -3.01 -11.19 -8.60
C ILE A 21 -4.40 -11.79 -8.59
N ASN A 22 -4.54 -12.96 -7.97
CA ASN A 22 -5.84 -13.61 -7.81
C ASN A 22 -6.46 -13.12 -6.51
N ASP A 23 -7.65 -12.54 -6.64
CA ASP A 23 -8.43 -12.04 -5.51
C ASP A 23 -9.79 -12.73 -5.56
N HIS A 24 -10.02 -13.67 -4.64
CA HIS A 24 -11.23 -14.50 -4.58
C HIS A 24 -11.60 -15.18 -5.91
N GLY A 25 -10.62 -15.72 -6.63
CA GLY A 25 -10.81 -16.40 -7.92
C GLY A 25 -10.95 -15.48 -9.13
N VAL A 26 -10.83 -14.15 -8.93
CA VAL A 26 -10.82 -13.16 -10.01
C VAL A 26 -9.40 -12.65 -10.21
N GLU A 27 -8.89 -12.81 -11.42
CA GLU A 27 -7.57 -12.32 -11.80
C GLU A 27 -7.60 -10.79 -12.04
N LYS A 28 -6.73 -10.06 -11.35
CA LYS A 28 -6.63 -8.60 -11.41
C LYS A 28 -5.23 -8.17 -11.83
N PRO A 29 -5.08 -7.08 -12.62
CA PRO A 29 -3.75 -6.55 -12.95
C PRO A 29 -3.15 -5.84 -11.74
N GLN A 30 -1.88 -6.10 -11.45
CA GLN A 30 -1.09 -5.40 -10.45
C GLN A 30 0.16 -4.78 -11.08
N CYS A 31 0.39 -3.49 -10.83
CA CYS A 31 1.60 -2.81 -11.29
C CYS A 31 2.82 -3.32 -10.51
N VAL A 32 3.87 -3.77 -11.20
CA VAL A 32 5.08 -4.31 -10.55
C VAL A 32 5.98 -3.20 -10.00
N ILE A 33 5.71 -1.93 -10.33
CA ILE A 33 6.50 -0.79 -9.86
C ILE A 33 5.99 -0.26 -8.52
N CYS A 34 4.69 0.03 -8.42
CA CYS A 34 4.08 0.64 -7.24
C CYS A 34 3.15 -0.28 -6.47
N GLY A 35 2.87 -1.50 -6.95
CA GLY A 35 1.99 -2.45 -6.28
C GLY A 35 0.50 -2.17 -6.43
N GLU A 36 0.10 -1.10 -7.12
CA GLU A 36 -1.31 -0.74 -7.33
C GLU A 36 -2.08 -1.86 -8.05
N VAL A 37 -3.21 -2.29 -7.48
CA VAL A 37 -4.07 -3.35 -8.01
C VAL A 37 -5.31 -2.74 -8.66
N PHE A 38 -5.56 -3.11 -9.91
CA PHE A 38 -6.65 -2.59 -10.72
C PHE A 38 -7.86 -3.53 -10.70
N ALA A 39 -9.02 -3.01 -11.10
CA ALA A 39 -10.19 -3.86 -11.37
C ALA A 39 -9.90 -4.82 -12.54
N ALA A 40 -10.53 -5.99 -12.54
CA ALA A 40 -10.39 -6.98 -13.63
C ALA A 40 -10.84 -6.40 -15.00
N SER A 41 -11.79 -5.47 -15.01
CA SER A 41 -12.23 -4.74 -16.21
C SER A 41 -11.14 -3.87 -16.84
N SER A 42 -10.12 -3.50 -16.06
CA SER A 42 -8.96 -2.71 -16.49
C SER A 42 -7.85 -3.56 -17.12
N MET A 43 -8.04 -4.87 -17.28
CA MET A 43 -7.13 -5.80 -17.96
C MET A 43 -7.09 -5.53 -19.48
N LYS A 44 -6.57 -4.36 -19.87
CA LYS A 44 -6.42 -3.87 -21.23
C LYS A 44 -5.07 -3.17 -21.37
N ARG A 45 -4.26 -3.57 -22.34
CA ARG A 45 -2.88 -3.05 -22.52
C ARG A 45 -2.83 -1.52 -22.54
N ASN A 46 -3.75 -0.85 -23.22
CA ASN A 46 -3.79 0.61 -23.29
C ASN A 46 -4.04 1.30 -21.94
N ILE A 47 -4.87 0.71 -21.06
CA ILE A 47 -5.11 1.23 -19.71
C ILE A 47 -3.86 1.06 -18.85
N LEU A 48 -3.25 -0.12 -18.90
CA LEU A 48 -2.06 -0.46 -18.12
C LEU A 48 -0.84 0.37 -18.57
N GLN A 49 -0.62 0.49 -19.89
CA GLN A 49 0.42 1.34 -20.47
C GLN A 49 0.23 2.81 -20.08
N ARG A 50 -1.02 3.31 -20.08
CA ARG A 50 -1.30 4.68 -19.64
C ARG A 50 -0.89 4.90 -18.20
N HIS A 51 -1.17 3.96 -17.29
CA HIS A 51 -0.70 4.06 -15.91
C HIS A 51 0.83 4.12 -15.86
N LEU A 52 1.54 3.24 -16.57
CA LEU A 52 3.01 3.23 -16.62
C LEU A 52 3.55 4.60 -17.07
N ASN A 53 3.03 5.14 -18.16
CA ASN A 53 3.52 6.40 -18.71
C ASN A 53 3.25 7.60 -17.80
N LEU A 54 2.10 7.64 -17.11
CA LEU A 54 1.70 8.78 -16.29
C LEU A 54 2.28 8.73 -14.88
N LYS A 55 2.28 7.57 -14.22
CA LYS A 55 2.75 7.41 -12.84
C LYS A 55 4.24 7.09 -12.75
N HIS A 56 4.81 6.54 -13.82
CA HIS A 56 6.17 6.01 -13.83
C HIS A 56 6.93 6.45 -15.09
N PRO A 57 7.07 7.77 -15.36
CA PRO A 57 7.65 8.28 -16.61
C PRO A 57 9.10 7.83 -16.87
N ALA A 58 9.84 7.42 -15.83
CA ALA A 58 11.20 6.89 -15.94
C ALA A 58 11.30 5.41 -16.36
N PHE A 59 10.16 4.73 -16.52
CA PHE A 59 10.09 3.28 -16.72
C PHE A 59 9.45 2.77 -18.04
N PRO A 60 8.87 3.57 -18.96
CA PRO A 60 8.23 3.03 -20.18
C PRO A 60 9.17 2.24 -21.10
N ASN A 61 10.47 2.59 -21.10
CA ASN A 61 11.49 1.99 -21.98
C ASN A 61 12.33 0.91 -21.28
N ARG A 62 11.91 0.41 -20.12
CA ARG A 62 12.63 -0.67 -19.41
C ARG A 62 12.38 -2.02 -20.09
N SER A 63 13.35 -2.92 -20.00
CA SER A 63 13.26 -4.24 -20.62
C SER A 63 12.19 -5.11 -19.95
N LYS A 64 11.67 -6.07 -20.71
CA LYS A 64 10.77 -7.12 -20.20
C LYS A 64 11.36 -7.85 -18.98
N ASP A 65 12.64 -8.23 -19.09
CA ASP A 65 13.41 -8.91 -18.04
C ASP A 65 13.52 -8.08 -16.73
N TYR A 66 13.59 -6.74 -16.83
CA TYR A 66 13.52 -5.88 -15.65
C TYR A 66 12.18 -6.02 -14.92
N PHE A 67 11.06 -6.00 -15.66
CA PHE A 67 9.73 -6.15 -15.07
C PHE A 67 9.47 -7.56 -14.54
N GLU A 68 9.97 -8.60 -15.21
CA GLU A 68 9.88 -9.98 -14.75
C GLU A 68 10.58 -10.18 -13.41
N ARG A 69 11.83 -9.71 -13.27
CA ARG A 69 12.53 -9.76 -11.96
C ARG A 69 11.74 -9.06 -10.87
N LYS A 70 11.17 -7.89 -11.17
CA LYS A 70 10.37 -7.13 -10.21
C LYS A 70 9.07 -7.84 -9.84
N ALA A 71 8.43 -8.51 -10.79
CA ALA A 71 7.25 -9.34 -10.55
C ALA A 71 7.57 -10.56 -9.66
N VAL A 72 8.70 -11.23 -9.89
CA VAL A 72 9.15 -12.36 -9.06
C VAL A 72 9.40 -11.89 -7.63
N ALA A 73 10.16 -10.80 -7.45
CA ALA A 73 10.41 -10.23 -6.13
C ALA A 73 9.11 -9.83 -5.41
N MET A 74 8.17 -9.20 -6.13
CA MET A 74 6.86 -8.82 -5.59
C MET A 74 6.01 -10.04 -5.22
N LYS A 75 6.06 -11.12 -5.99
CA LYS A 75 5.35 -12.36 -5.65
C LYS A 75 5.97 -13.05 -4.43
N ALA A 76 7.30 -13.03 -4.32
CA ALA A 76 8.04 -13.59 -3.20
C ALA A 76 7.82 -12.82 -1.88
N SER A 77 7.53 -11.51 -1.94
CA SER A 77 7.23 -10.71 -0.75
C SER A 77 5.81 -10.91 -0.21
N ARG A 78 4.94 -11.62 -0.94
CA ARG A 78 3.56 -11.83 -0.51
C ARG A 78 3.51 -12.84 0.64
N LEU A 79 2.86 -12.46 1.73
CA LEU A 79 2.57 -13.36 2.86
C LEU A 79 1.39 -14.30 2.55
N ASP A 80 0.60 -13.99 1.51
CA ASP A 80 -0.55 -14.75 1.06
C ASP A 80 -0.71 -14.65 -0.47
N GLN A 81 -1.33 -15.65 -1.10
CA GLN A 81 -1.44 -15.69 -2.58
C GLN A 81 -2.15 -14.47 -3.18
N THR A 82 -3.04 -13.82 -2.41
CA THR A 82 -3.86 -12.68 -2.84
C THR A 82 -3.21 -11.33 -2.55
N GLY A 83 -2.04 -11.30 -1.91
CA GLY A 83 -1.35 -10.08 -1.45
C GLY A 83 -2.23 -9.19 -0.57
N HIS A 84 -3.29 -9.74 0.02
CA HIS A 84 -4.25 -9.00 0.82
C HIS A 84 -3.64 -8.65 2.18
N VAL A 85 -2.88 -9.57 2.77
CA VAL A 85 -2.20 -9.36 4.06
C VAL A 85 -1.18 -8.23 3.93
N GLN A 86 -0.36 -8.26 2.87
CA GLN A 86 0.61 -7.21 2.61
C GLN A 86 -0.06 -5.83 2.46
N ARG A 87 -1.12 -5.73 1.66
CA ARG A 87 -1.87 -4.48 1.47
C ARG A 87 -2.49 -3.96 2.77
N ILE A 88 -2.97 -4.85 3.65
CA ILE A 88 -3.44 -4.44 4.98
C ILE A 88 -2.28 -3.88 5.81
N GLN A 89 -1.13 -4.54 5.82
CA GLN A 89 0.05 -4.08 6.57
C GLN A 89 0.54 -2.72 6.08
N GLU A 90 0.57 -2.48 4.75
CA GLU A 90 0.90 -1.18 4.17
C GLU A 90 -0.07 -0.09 4.63
N LYS A 91 -1.38 -0.36 4.64
CA LYS A 91 -2.39 0.59 5.14
C LYS A 91 -2.27 0.84 6.64
N LEU A 92 -1.96 -0.18 7.43
CA LEU A 92 -1.71 -0.02 8.87
C LEU A 92 -0.46 0.82 9.11
N LEU A 93 0.60 0.60 8.33
CA LEU A 93 1.83 1.40 8.36
C LEU A 93 1.54 2.85 8.00
N GLU A 94 0.78 3.13 6.95
CA GLU A 94 0.39 4.49 6.56
C GLU A 94 -0.46 5.17 7.64
N ALA A 95 -1.49 4.49 8.14
CA ALA A 95 -2.37 5.02 9.19
C ALA A 95 -1.61 5.39 10.47
N SER A 96 -0.61 4.61 10.84
CA SER A 96 0.22 4.89 12.03
C SER A 96 1.20 6.05 11.82
N PHE A 97 1.66 6.31 10.59
CA PHE A 97 2.36 7.57 10.27
C PHE A 97 1.42 8.78 10.41
N HIS A 98 0.17 8.66 9.98
CA HIS A 98 -0.81 9.72 10.18
C HIS A 98 -1.09 10.03 11.64
N VAL A 99 -1.21 9.00 12.50
CA VAL A 99 -1.34 9.19 13.96
C VAL A 99 -0.11 9.92 14.51
N ALA A 100 1.09 9.44 14.19
CA ALA A 100 2.34 10.06 14.62
C ALA A 100 2.46 11.53 14.18
N TYR A 101 2.11 11.84 12.93
CA TYR A 101 2.10 13.19 12.40
C TYR A 101 1.14 14.10 13.18
N ARG A 102 -0.08 13.64 13.46
CA ARG A 102 -1.06 14.43 14.23
C ARG A 102 -0.58 14.71 15.65
N ILE A 103 0.05 13.73 16.31
CA ILE A 103 0.62 13.87 17.65
C ILE A 103 1.75 14.91 17.65
N ALA A 104 2.70 14.78 16.70
CA ALA A 104 3.81 15.72 16.56
C ALA A 104 3.32 17.14 16.27
N LYS A 105 2.38 17.28 15.33
CA LYS A 105 1.79 18.58 14.96
C LYS A 105 1.08 19.25 16.13
N ALA A 106 0.39 18.47 16.97
CA ALA A 106 -0.27 18.95 18.18
C ALA A 106 0.70 19.14 19.37
N LYS A 107 2.00 18.87 19.18
CA LYS A 107 3.04 18.92 20.22
C LYS A 107 2.68 18.10 21.47
N LYS A 108 2.10 16.91 21.25
CA LYS A 108 1.72 16.00 22.33
C LYS A 108 2.80 14.94 22.58
N PRO A 109 2.91 14.41 23.82
CA PRO A 109 3.80 13.29 24.12
C PRO A 109 3.45 12.06 23.26
N HIS A 110 4.45 11.24 22.94
CA HIS A 110 4.25 10.00 22.17
C HIS A 110 3.30 9.03 22.89
N THR A 111 3.31 9.05 24.22
CA THR A 111 2.49 8.24 25.14
C THR A 111 0.98 8.39 24.95
N ILE A 112 0.53 9.50 24.34
CA ILE A 112 -0.91 9.75 24.13
C ILE A 112 -1.54 8.74 23.16
N ALA A 113 -0.73 8.13 22.29
CA ALA A 113 -1.21 7.18 21.30
C ALA A 113 -1.76 5.90 21.95
N GLU A 114 -0.97 5.26 22.82
CA GLU A 114 -1.39 4.05 23.54
C GLU A 114 -2.35 4.36 24.68
N ASN A 115 -2.10 5.43 25.43
CA ASN A 115 -2.85 5.69 26.67
C ASN A 115 -4.24 6.28 26.44
N LEU A 116 -4.49 6.93 25.30
CA LEU A 116 -5.75 7.63 25.05
C LEU A 116 -6.32 7.37 23.66
N ILE A 117 -5.56 7.64 22.60
CA ILE A 117 -6.09 7.58 21.23
C ILE A 117 -6.56 6.17 20.87
N MET A 118 -5.74 5.16 21.12
CA MET A 118 -6.09 3.78 20.78
C MET A 118 -7.27 3.25 21.60
N PRO A 119 -7.34 3.41 22.94
CA PRO A 119 -8.53 3.07 23.73
C PRO A 119 -9.81 3.74 23.22
N CYS A 120 -9.80 5.07 23.04
CA CYS A 120 -10.97 5.80 22.55
C CYS A 120 -11.39 5.30 21.16
N THR A 121 -10.43 5.03 20.28
CA THR A 121 -10.74 4.53 18.93
C THR A 121 -11.36 3.13 18.99
N LYS A 122 -10.85 2.24 19.86
CA LYS A 122 -11.42 0.90 20.05
C LYS A 122 -12.85 0.97 20.58
N ASP A 123 -13.13 1.85 21.53
CA ASP A 123 -14.48 2.00 22.09
C ASP A 123 -15.48 2.51 21.04
N ILE A 124 -15.10 3.54 20.26
CA ILE A 124 -15.92 4.05 19.16
C ILE A 124 -16.19 2.96 18.12
N VAL A 125 -15.14 2.25 17.67
CA VAL A 125 -15.26 1.19 16.66
C VAL A 125 -16.10 0.02 17.18
N ARG A 126 -15.92 -0.36 18.45
CA ARG A 126 -16.73 -1.40 19.10
C ARG A 126 -18.20 -1.04 19.09
N LEU A 127 -18.57 0.17 19.52
CA LEU A 127 -19.95 0.60 19.67
C LEU A 127 -20.65 0.83 18.32
N LEU A 128 -19.93 1.37 17.32
CA LEU A 128 -20.53 1.77 16.04
C LEU A 128 -20.42 0.73 14.93
N ILE A 129 -19.39 -0.12 14.95
CA ILE A 129 -19.06 -1.04 13.85
C ILE A 129 -19.09 -2.49 14.33
N GLY A 130 -18.64 -2.76 15.55
CA GLY A 130 -18.64 -4.08 16.17
C GLY A 130 -17.24 -4.68 16.38
N GLU A 131 -17.20 -5.80 17.10
CA GLU A 131 -15.97 -6.35 17.68
C GLU A 131 -14.97 -6.87 16.64
N ASP A 132 -15.44 -7.32 15.47
CA ASP A 132 -14.54 -7.78 14.40
C ASP A 132 -13.71 -6.64 13.78
N ALA A 133 -14.24 -5.42 13.77
CA ALA A 133 -13.47 -4.25 13.35
C ALA A 133 -12.42 -3.85 14.39
N VAL A 134 -12.70 -4.07 15.68
CA VAL A 134 -11.74 -3.84 16.78
C VAL A 134 -10.51 -4.74 16.64
N LYS A 135 -10.69 -6.00 16.23
CA LYS A 135 -9.56 -6.91 15.97
C LYS A 135 -8.65 -6.38 14.85
N LYS A 136 -9.23 -5.81 13.79
CA LYS A 136 -8.47 -5.22 12.67
C LYS A 136 -7.68 -3.98 13.10
N ILE A 137 -8.29 -3.08 13.87
CA ILE A 137 -7.60 -1.85 14.31
C ILE A 137 -6.57 -2.11 15.41
N SER A 138 -6.71 -3.21 16.17
CA SER A 138 -5.74 -3.62 17.18
C SER A 138 -4.36 -3.97 16.59
N GLY A 139 -4.28 -4.25 15.28
CA GLY A 139 -3.01 -4.42 14.57
C GLY A 139 -2.29 -3.12 14.22
N LEU A 140 -2.87 -1.94 14.52
CA LEU A 140 -2.25 -0.66 14.21
C LEU A 140 -1.05 -0.41 15.13
N PRO A 141 0.17 -0.25 14.59
CA PRO A 141 1.37 -0.10 15.40
C PRO A 141 1.49 1.36 15.87
N VAL A 142 1.07 1.62 17.11
CA VAL A 142 1.06 2.96 17.70
C VAL A 142 1.75 3.03 19.06
N SER A 143 2.65 2.09 19.35
CA SER A 143 3.38 2.13 20.61
C SER A 143 4.22 3.37 20.75
N ASP A 144 4.53 3.76 21.99
CA ASP A 144 5.29 4.97 22.29
C ASP A 144 6.59 5.02 21.48
N ASN A 145 7.31 3.89 21.47
CA ASN A 145 8.51 3.68 20.67
C ASN A 145 8.24 3.76 19.16
N THR A 146 7.10 3.24 18.71
CA THR A 146 6.71 3.28 17.29
C THR A 146 6.41 4.71 16.84
N ILE A 147 5.66 5.47 17.64
CA ILE A 147 5.32 6.87 17.35
C ILE A 147 6.58 7.72 17.33
N GLN A 148 7.48 7.54 18.30
CA GLN A 148 8.77 8.22 18.33
C GLN A 148 9.56 7.95 17.04
N ARG A 149 9.74 6.67 16.65
CA ARG A 149 10.48 6.29 15.44
C ARG A 149 9.88 6.88 14.17
N ARG A 150 8.55 6.93 14.07
CA ARG A 150 7.86 7.51 12.90
C ARG A 150 8.08 9.01 12.80
N ILE A 151 8.05 9.73 13.93
CA ILE A 151 8.33 11.16 13.97
C ILE A 151 9.77 11.43 13.55
N GLN A 152 10.70 10.64 14.07
CA GLN A 152 12.11 10.71 13.69
C GLN A 152 12.29 10.46 12.17
N ALA A 153 11.71 9.39 11.63
CA ALA A 153 11.78 9.07 10.21
C ALA A 153 11.19 10.18 9.32
N MET A 154 10.08 10.82 9.75
CA MET A 154 9.53 11.97 9.03
C MET A 154 10.48 13.17 9.06
N SER A 155 11.15 13.43 10.19
CA SER A 155 12.15 14.49 10.31
C SER A 155 13.34 14.26 9.38
N GLU A 156 13.92 13.07 9.41
CA GLU A 156 15.06 12.67 8.56
C GLU A 156 14.72 12.76 7.07
N ASN A 157 13.50 12.35 6.70
CA ASN A 157 13.05 12.46 5.32
C ASN A 157 12.91 13.92 4.86
N ILE A 158 12.40 14.81 5.72
CA ILE A 158 12.31 16.25 5.40
C ILE A 158 13.72 16.83 5.20
N GLU A 159 14.65 16.52 6.11
CA GLU A 159 16.04 16.95 6.01
C GLU A 159 16.69 16.47 4.70
N THR A 160 16.52 15.19 4.37
CA THR A 160 17.07 14.60 3.14
C THR A 160 16.52 15.28 1.88
N GLN A 161 15.22 15.57 1.84
CA GLN A 161 14.59 16.27 0.72
C GLN A 161 15.14 17.68 0.55
N LEU A 162 15.36 18.41 1.65
CA LEU A 162 15.94 19.75 1.61
C LEU A 162 17.38 19.72 1.10
N VAL A 163 18.21 18.80 1.61
CA VAL A 163 19.60 18.65 1.16
C VAL A 163 19.67 18.33 -0.33
N THR A 164 18.80 17.43 -0.80
CA THR A 164 18.75 17.03 -2.22
C THR A 164 18.29 18.15 -3.15
N GLN A 165 17.50 19.11 -2.65
CA GLN A 165 17.11 20.30 -3.45
C GLN A 165 18.20 21.37 -3.50
N MET A 166 19.14 21.34 -2.55
CA MET A 166 20.26 22.29 -2.47
C MET A 166 21.53 21.80 -3.18
N THR A 167 21.57 20.55 -3.62
CA THR A 167 22.67 19.91 -4.34
C THR A 167 22.30 19.61 -5.79
#